data_AF-A0A7C7JRA7-F1
#
_entry.id   AF-A0A7C7JRA7-F1
#
_cell.length_a   1.000
_cell.length_b   1.000
_cell.length_c   1.000
_cell.angle_alpha   90.00
_cell.angle_beta   90.00
_cell.angle_gamma   90.00
#
_symmetry.space_group_name_H-M   'P 1'
#
loop_
_entity.id
_entity.type
_entity.pdbx_description
1 polymer ?
#
loop_
_entity_poly.entity_id
_entity_poly.type
_entity_poly.pdbx_seq_one_letter_code
_entity_poly.pdbx_strand_id
1 'polypeptide(L)'
;MSGGLKLDFLFLTDYEKWKRYAERIKSQFFVKVSKIASSVDWKLHYAFFKPTVPAEEELKTFLKEVEEVKKNLEFLKRNFKPHNPHLLKVMEDRLNHIVEEYKKYPFSDRKSFFQARLNFIKSSINKCFVG
;
A
#
# COMPACT_ATOMS: atom_id res chain seq x y z
N MET A 1 8.80 28.05 33.81
CA MET A 1 9.48 26.89 34.42
C MET A 1 8.64 25.66 34.10
N SER A 2 8.84 25.02 32.96
CA SER A 2 9.80 23.92 32.73
C SER A 2 9.45 22.67 33.55
N GLY A 3 8.76 21.74 32.88
CA GLY A 3 8.57 20.36 33.31
C GLY A 3 8.36 19.50 32.07
N GLY A 4 9.37 19.48 31.20
CA GLY A 4 9.38 18.70 29.98
C GLY A 4 9.16 17.21 30.30
N LEU A 5 8.30 16.57 29.51
CA LEU A 5 8.17 15.12 29.46
C LEU A 5 9.53 14.56 29.04
N LYS A 6 10.37 14.22 30.03
CA LYS A 6 11.48 13.30 29.83
C LYS A 6 10.86 11.96 29.44
N LEU A 7 10.96 11.64 28.15
CA LEU A 7 10.89 10.27 27.66
C LEU A 7 12.12 9.56 28.23
N ASP A 8 12.01 9.15 29.49
CA ASP A 8 12.97 8.24 30.10
C ASP A 8 12.93 6.95 29.29
N PHE A 9 14.02 6.74 28.53
CA PHE A 9 14.41 5.49 27.90
C PHE A 9 14.56 4.41 28.99
N LEU A 10 13.43 3.87 29.46
CA LEU A 10 13.40 2.69 30.29
C LEU A 10 13.59 1.48 29.37
N PHE A 11 14.83 1.00 29.37
CA PHE A 11 15.21 -0.29 28.82
C PHE A 11 14.18 -1.36 29.20
N LEU A 12 13.58 -1.94 28.16
CA LEU A 12 12.67 -3.08 28.18
C LEU A 12 13.42 -4.32 28.70
N THR A 13 13.54 -4.48 30.02
CA THR A 13 14.11 -5.70 30.62
C THR A 13 13.05 -6.70 31.08
N ASP A 14 11.76 -6.37 30.98
CA ASP A 14 10.67 -7.33 31.23
C ASP A 14 9.91 -7.61 29.93
N TYR A 15 10.44 -8.53 29.11
CA TYR A 15 9.79 -9.06 27.90
C TYR A 15 8.34 -9.50 28.20
N GLU A 16 8.09 -10.08 29.37
CA GLU A 16 6.75 -10.46 29.80
C GLU A 16 5.80 -9.27 30.01
N LYS A 17 6.26 -8.16 30.60
CA LYS A 17 5.43 -6.96 30.76
C LYS A 17 5.11 -6.34 29.42
N TRP A 18 6.07 -6.31 28.50
CA TRP A 18 5.84 -5.83 27.13
C TRP A 18 4.82 -6.70 26.40
N LYS A 19 4.94 -8.03 26.49
CA LYS A 19 3.98 -8.97 25.89
C LYS A 19 2.56 -8.76 26.42
N ARG A 20 2.39 -8.64 27.74
CA ARG A 20 1.07 -8.37 28.36
C ARG A 20 0.51 -7.00 27.95
N TYR A 21 1.36 -5.98 27.85
CA TYR A 21 0.94 -4.65 27.40
C TYR A 21 0.54 -4.64 25.93
N ALA A 22 1.30 -5.33 25.07
CA ALA A 22 1.00 -5.49 23.65
C ALA A 22 -0.31 -6.28 23.42
N GLU A 23 -0.54 -7.36 24.17
CA GLU A 23 -1.79 -8.13 24.13
C GLU A 23 -2.99 -7.30 24.61
N ARG A 24 -2.80 -6.47 25.64
CA ARG A 24 -3.86 -5.57 26.14
C ARG A 24 -4.20 -4.45 25.14
N ILE A 25 -3.20 -3.86 24.50
CA ILE A 25 -3.42 -2.90 23.41
C ILE A 25 -4.14 -3.60 22.26
N LYS A 26 -3.67 -4.78 21.84
CA LYS A 26 -4.24 -5.54 20.73
C LYS A 26 -5.70 -5.88 21.01
N SER A 27 -6.08 -6.31 22.21
CA SER A 27 -7.48 -6.63 22.54
C SER A 27 -8.37 -5.39 22.58
N GLN A 28 -7.90 -4.27 23.15
CA GLN A 28 -8.66 -3.03 23.19
C GLN A 28 -8.82 -2.38 21.80
N PHE A 29 -7.78 -2.43 20.96
CA PHE A 29 -7.85 -1.94 19.59
C PHE A 29 -8.70 -2.85 18.71
N PHE A 30 -8.47 -4.17 18.71
CA PHE A 30 -9.21 -5.08 17.86
C PHE A 30 -10.70 -5.10 18.19
N VAL A 31 -11.10 -5.06 19.46
CA VAL A 31 -12.52 -5.08 19.84
C VAL A 31 -13.23 -3.78 19.48
N LYS A 32 -12.56 -2.63 19.59
CA LYS A 32 -13.13 -1.34 19.18
C LYS A 32 -13.18 -1.20 17.65
N VAL A 33 -12.10 -1.55 16.96
CA VAL A 33 -12.01 -1.48 15.50
C VAL A 33 -12.92 -2.51 14.84
N SER A 34 -13.02 -3.73 15.38
CA SER A 34 -13.92 -4.76 14.85
C SER A 34 -15.38 -4.35 15.00
N LYS A 35 -15.78 -3.79 16.15
CA LYS A 35 -17.15 -3.27 16.36
C LYS A 35 -17.49 -2.12 15.41
N ILE A 36 -16.55 -1.19 15.20
CA ILE A 36 -16.73 -0.09 14.23
C ILE A 36 -16.82 -0.65 12.81
N ALA A 37 -15.86 -1.49 12.40
CA ALA A 37 -15.81 -2.09 11.07
C ALA A 37 -16.97 -3.03 10.76
N SER A 38 -17.55 -3.71 11.76
CA SER A 38 -18.74 -4.56 11.62
C SER A 38 -20.05 -3.78 11.65
N SER A 39 -20.06 -2.57 12.23
CA SER A 39 -21.24 -1.68 12.24
C SER A 39 -21.38 -0.84 10.96
N VAL A 40 -20.29 -0.78 10.18
CA VAL A 40 -20.25 -0.06 8.91
C VAL A 40 -20.69 -1.04 7.82
N ASP A 41 -21.90 -0.86 7.30
CA ASP A 41 -22.31 -1.53 6.07
C ASP A 41 -21.50 -0.94 4.91
N TRP A 42 -20.38 -1.59 4.58
CA TRP A 42 -19.49 -1.15 3.53
C TRP A 42 -20.21 -1.02 2.18
N LYS A 43 -21.26 -1.81 1.92
CA LYS A 43 -22.07 -1.67 0.69
C LYS A 43 -22.79 -0.33 0.65
N LEU A 44 -23.23 0.20 1.79
CA LEU A 44 -23.87 1.51 1.89
C LEU A 44 -22.87 2.63 1.59
N HIS A 45 -21.63 2.53 2.09
CA HIS A 45 -20.58 3.52 1.77
C HIS A 45 -20.20 3.51 0.29
N TYR A 46 -20.02 2.35 -0.34
CA TYR A 46 -19.69 2.26 -1.77
C TYR A 46 -20.82 2.76 -2.69
N ALA A 47 -22.08 2.74 -2.25
CA ALA A 47 -23.22 3.23 -3.03
C ALA A 47 -23.20 4.76 -3.26
N PHE A 48 -22.52 5.52 -2.40
CA PHE A 48 -22.45 6.99 -2.51
C PHE A 48 -21.24 7.51 -3.30
N PHE A 49 -20.20 6.70 -3.49
CA PHE A 49 -19.05 7.11 -4.28
C PHE A 49 -19.22 6.66 -5.73
N LYS A 50 -19.94 7.46 -6.51
CA LYS A 50 -19.92 7.32 -7.97
C LYS A 50 -18.47 7.55 -8.43
N PRO A 51 -17.85 6.60 -9.15
CA PRO A 51 -16.48 6.78 -9.61
C PRO A 51 -16.40 8.02 -10.48
N THR A 52 -15.69 9.05 -9.99
CA THR A 52 -15.44 10.26 -10.75
C THR A 52 -14.48 9.89 -11.88
N VAL A 53 -14.85 10.09 -13.14
CA VAL A 53 -13.93 9.74 -14.24
C VAL A 53 -12.63 10.58 -14.10
N PRO A 54 -11.43 9.96 -14.17
CA PRO A 54 -10.18 10.73 -14.15
C PRO A 54 -10.14 11.74 -15.28
N ALA A 55 -9.50 12.88 -15.03
CA ALA A 55 -9.23 13.84 -16.10
C ALA A 55 -8.35 13.18 -17.18
N GLU A 56 -8.56 13.53 -18.44
CA GLU A 56 -7.86 12.87 -19.55
C GLU A 56 -6.33 13.07 -19.46
N GLU A 57 -5.88 14.26 -19.05
CA GLU A 57 -4.46 14.59 -18.84
C GLU A 57 -3.84 13.80 -17.68
N GLU A 58 -4.60 13.62 -16.60
CA GLU A 58 -4.19 12.84 -15.43
C GLU A 58 -3.98 11.37 -15.83
N LEU A 59 -4.95 10.80 -16.56
CA LEU A 59 -4.86 9.44 -17.07
C LEU A 59 -3.70 9.27 -18.07
N LYS A 60 -3.48 10.23 -18.98
CA LYS A 60 -2.34 10.22 -19.91
C LYS A 60 -1.00 10.22 -19.18
N THR A 61 -0.88 11.04 -18.14
CA THR A 61 0.33 11.07 -17.30
C THR A 61 0.56 9.74 -16.62
N PHE A 62 -0.47 9.19 -15.97
CA PHE A 62 -0.37 7.91 -15.28
C PHE A 62 -0.04 6.74 -16.23
N LEU A 63 -0.64 6.72 -17.43
CA LEU A 63 -0.34 5.73 -18.46
C LEU A 63 1.13 5.76 -18.89
N LYS A 64 1.71 6.96 -19.04
CA LYS A 64 3.15 7.10 -19.36
C LYS A 64 4.03 6.54 -18.25
N GLU A 65 3.71 6.80 -16.99
CA GLU A 65 4.47 6.27 -15.85
C GLU A 65 4.39 4.73 -15.77
N VAL A 66 3.20 4.16 -15.98
CA VAL A 66 3.01 2.70 -16.03
C VAL A 66 3.83 2.07 -17.17
N GLU A 67 3.81 2.70 -18.35
CA GLU A 67 4.55 2.24 -19.52
C GLU A 67 6.06 2.27 -19.30
N GLU A 68 6.57 3.29 -18.60
CA GLU A 68 7.98 3.35 -18.21
C GLU A 68 8.37 2.19 -17.29
N VAL A 69 7.53 1.86 -16.30
CA VAL A 69 7.76 0.71 -15.41
C VAL A 69 7.73 -0.61 -16.20
N LYS A 70 6.84 -0.76 -17.18
CA LYS A 70 6.79 -1.94 -18.06
C LYS A 70 8.07 -2.09 -18.89
N LYS A 71 8.54 -1.01 -19.51
CA LYS A 71 9.81 -1.01 -20.25
C LYS A 71 11.00 -1.40 -19.38
N ASN A 72 11.05 -0.86 -18.17
CA ASN A 72 12.08 -1.23 -17.20
C ASN A 72 11.99 -2.70 -16.80
N LEU A 73 10.78 -3.23 -16.59
CA LEU A 73 10.56 -4.65 -16.29
C LEU A 73 11.04 -5.55 -17.45
N GLU A 74 10.72 -5.21 -18.69
CA GLU A 74 11.21 -5.95 -19.87
C GLU A 74 12.73 -5.92 -19.97
N PHE A 75 13.33 -4.74 -19.76
CA PHE A 75 14.78 -4.60 -19.72
C PHE A 75 15.40 -5.52 -18.65
N LEU A 76 14.85 -5.53 -17.43
CA LEU A 76 15.34 -6.39 -16.36
C LEU A 76 15.20 -7.87 -16.70
N LYS A 77 14.07 -8.30 -17.27
CA LYS A 77 13.85 -9.69 -17.70
C LYS A 77 14.81 -10.15 -18.80
N ARG A 78 15.25 -9.25 -19.69
CA ARG A 78 16.20 -9.57 -20.77
C ARG A 78 17.63 -9.68 -20.27
N ASN A 79 18.01 -8.86 -19.28
CA ASN A 79 19.41 -8.75 -18.82
C ASN A 79 19.71 -9.58 -17.55
N PHE A 80 18.69 -9.91 -16.75
CA PHE A 80 18.87 -10.53 -15.45
C PHE A 80 17.90 -11.70 -15.24
N LYS A 81 18.34 -12.70 -14.48
CA LYS A 81 17.47 -13.79 -14.00
C LYS A 81 16.84 -13.36 -12.68
N PRO A 82 15.51 -13.40 -12.53
CA PRO A 82 14.86 -13.04 -11.27
C PRO A 82 15.18 -14.07 -10.19
N HIS A 83 15.52 -13.59 -8.99
CA HIS A 83 15.71 -14.41 -7.80
C HIS A 83 14.37 -15.00 -7.33
N ASN A 84 13.29 -14.22 -7.44
CA ASN A 84 11.95 -14.68 -7.08
C ASN A 84 10.96 -14.52 -8.26
N PRO A 85 10.90 -15.51 -9.18
CA PRO A 85 10.05 -15.43 -10.37
C PRO A 85 8.55 -15.45 -10.05
N HIS A 86 8.14 -16.10 -8.95
CA HIS A 86 6.75 -16.11 -8.52
C HIS A 86 6.28 -14.72 -8.10
N LEU A 87 7.05 -14.05 -7.23
CA LEU A 87 6.72 -12.68 -6.80
C LEU A 87 6.76 -11.69 -7.97
N LEU A 88 7.70 -11.87 -8.91
CA LEU A 88 7.77 -11.07 -10.12
C LEU A 88 6.48 -11.18 -10.95
N LYS A 89 5.96 -12.39 -11.13
CA LYS A 89 4.69 -12.63 -11.84
C LYS A 89 3.53 -11.90 -11.15
N VAL A 90 3.45 -11.95 -9.82
CA VAL A 90 2.42 -11.22 -9.06
C VAL A 90 2.55 -9.70 -9.26
N MET A 91 3.76 -9.16 -9.30
CA MET A 91 3.98 -7.72 -9.55
C MET A 91 3.62 -7.32 -10.98
N GLU A 92 3.91 -8.18 -11.96
CA GLU A 92 3.52 -7.99 -13.36
C GLU A 92 2.00 -8.00 -13.53
N ASP A 93 1.32 -8.97 -12.92
CA ASP A 93 -0.14 -9.03 -12.91
C ASP A 93 -0.71 -7.74 -12.30
N ARG A 94 -0.18 -7.28 -11.16
CA ARG A 94 -0.60 -6.00 -10.55
C ARG A 94 -0.36 -4.80 -11.46
N LEU A 95 0.77 -4.74 -12.14
CA LEU A 95 1.11 -3.67 -13.08
C LEU A 95 0.18 -3.66 -14.29
N ASN A 96 -0.29 -4.82 -14.76
CA ASN A 96 -1.22 -4.92 -15.87
C ASN A 96 -2.65 -4.47 -15.51
N HIS A 97 -3.08 -4.67 -14.26
CA HIS A 97 -4.42 -4.29 -13.80
C HIS A 97 -4.50 -2.86 -13.25
N ILE A 98 -3.37 -2.24 -12.92
CA ILE A 98 -3.35 -0.94 -12.21
C ILE A 98 -4.07 0.19 -12.95
N VAL A 99 -4.05 0.17 -14.29
CA VAL A 99 -4.73 1.17 -15.13
C VAL A 99 -6.24 1.04 -15.05
N GLU A 100 -6.75 -0.19 -15.08
CA GLU A 100 -8.20 -0.44 -14.96
C GLU A 100 -8.70 -0.13 -13.55
N GLU A 101 -7.89 -0.43 -12.54
CA GLU A 101 -8.17 0.01 -11.16
C GLU A 101 -8.17 1.53 -11.04
N TYR A 102 -7.25 2.23 -11.71
CA TYR A 102 -7.19 3.70 -11.71
C TYR A 102 -8.50 4.31 -12.23
N LYS A 103 -8.99 3.83 -13.38
CA LYS A 103 -10.22 4.32 -14.02
C LYS A 103 -11.46 4.11 -13.15
N LYS A 104 -11.52 3.01 -12.40
CA LYS A 104 -12.66 2.64 -11.56
C LYS A 104 -12.56 3.15 -10.13
N TYR A 105 -11.45 3.76 -9.75
CA TYR A 105 -11.19 4.15 -8.37
C TYR A 105 -12.12 5.30 -7.95
N PRO A 106 -12.87 5.17 -6.86
CA PRO A 106 -13.96 6.10 -6.58
C PRO A 106 -13.54 7.34 -5.76
N PHE A 107 -12.30 7.41 -5.27
CA PHE A 107 -11.84 8.50 -4.40
C PHE A 107 -11.08 9.59 -5.16
N SER A 108 -11.13 10.82 -4.63
CA SER A 108 -10.50 12.01 -5.21
C SER A 108 -8.97 12.03 -5.09
N ASP A 109 -8.39 11.45 -4.03
CA ASP A 109 -6.93 11.33 -3.86
C ASP A 109 -6.32 10.16 -4.68
N ARG A 110 -6.86 9.95 -5.89
CA ARG A 110 -6.47 8.86 -6.78
C ARG A 110 -5.00 8.93 -7.14
N LYS A 111 -4.53 10.11 -7.55
CA LYS A 111 -3.16 10.30 -8.02
C LYS A 111 -2.14 9.86 -6.96
N SER A 112 -2.23 10.40 -5.74
CA SER A 112 -1.28 10.10 -4.67
C SER A 112 -1.31 8.61 -4.28
N PHE A 113 -2.51 8.03 -4.19
CA PHE A 113 -2.69 6.61 -3.87
C PHE A 113 -2.05 5.69 -4.93
N PHE A 114 -2.32 5.94 -6.21
CA PHE A 114 -1.78 5.11 -7.29
C PHE A 114 -0.31 5.36 -7.54
N GLN A 115 0.20 6.56 -7.29
CA GLN A 115 1.62 6.85 -7.34
C GLN A 115 2.38 6.07 -6.24
N ALA A 116 1.85 6.03 -5.02
CA ALA A 116 2.40 5.19 -3.95
C ALA A 116 2.39 3.69 -4.32
N ARG A 117 1.30 3.20 -4.92
CA ARG A 117 1.22 1.80 -5.40
C ARG A 117 2.19 1.51 -6.54
N LEU A 118 2.33 2.42 -7.49
CA LEU A 118 3.27 2.25 -8.61
C LEU A 118 4.72 2.23 -8.10
N ASN A 119 5.07 3.10 -7.15
CA ASN A 119 6.36 3.09 -6.47
C ASN A 119 6.62 1.79 -5.72
N PHE A 120 5.61 1.25 -5.03
CA PHE A 120 5.70 -0.05 -4.37
C PHE A 120 5.96 -1.17 -5.37
N ILE A 121 5.24 -1.20 -6.50
CA ILE A 121 5.45 -2.20 -7.57
C ILE A 121 6.86 -2.08 -8.13
N LYS A 122 7.31 -0.86 -8.47
CA LYS A 122 8.67 -0.60 -8.98
C LYS A 122 9.75 -1.10 -8.03
N SER A 123 9.64 -0.76 -6.75
CA SER A 123 10.57 -1.23 -5.71
C SER A 123 10.56 -2.75 -5.57
N SER A 124 9.37 -3.35 -5.60
CA SER A 124 9.19 -4.80 -5.49
C SER A 124 9.78 -5.56 -6.68
N ILE A 125 9.59 -5.05 -7.90
CA ILE A 125 10.21 -5.59 -9.12
C ILE A 125 11.73 -5.58 -8.97
N ASN A 126 12.31 -4.45 -8.60
CA ASN A 126 13.77 -4.34 -8.44
C ASN A 126 14.31 -5.34 -7.40
N LYS A 127 13.64 -5.50 -6.26
CA LYS A 127 14.00 -6.51 -5.25
C LYS A 127 13.90 -7.94 -5.76
N CYS A 128 12.99 -8.24 -6.69
CA CYS A 128 12.93 -9.56 -7.31
C CYS A 128 14.18 -9.89 -8.14
N PHE A 129 14.93 -8.89 -8.59
CA PHE A 129 16.16 -9.05 -9.37
C PHE A 129 17.44 -8.86 -8.54
N VAL A 130 17.45 -7.94 -7.59
CA VAL A 130 18.66 -7.60 -6.79
C VAL A 130 18.83 -8.50 -5.56
N GLY A 131 17.75 -9.08 -5.04
CA GLY A 131 17.72 -9.74 -3.72
C GLY A 131 17.43 -8.75 -2.60
#